data_AF-A0A931SJZ2-F1
#
_entry.id   AF-A0A931SJZ2-F1
#
_cell.length_a   1.000
_cell.length_b   1.000
_cell.length_c   1.000
_cell.angle_alpha   90.00
_cell.angle_beta   90.00
_cell.angle_gamma   90.00
#
_symmetry.space_group_name_H-M   'P 1'
#
loop_
_entity.id
_entity.type
_entity.pdbx_description
1 polymer ?
#
loop_
_entity_poly.entity_id
_entity_poly.type
_entity_poly.pdbx_seq_one_letter_code
_entity_poly.pdbx_strand_id
1 'polypeptide(L)'
;MNFLPALLAFLLLALPQEVYTPSEFVRVSGDSLKARFDAAVSEGRRGAAGAFWVAYQFPLRSGVRLNTRDWNVNIDRGRYADGIEWIYSAAAAPRAGLFLLLRKSDGGVEKSRILNLNEDFRIHDRKVYWIGEPDAQDSLALIGALAAANQKSSSLLMTAGLHPAPYAAESLLRIARTSASIQVRKDAVFWLGQEVSRQAGEELEKMARDAPEVEVQKQAVFALSRRNSDEAVSSLMRIAREHPNAAVRKQAVFWLGQKRDPKVLDLFEQMLKK
;
A
#
# COMPACT_ATOMS: atom_id res chain seq x y z
N MET A 1 55.79 -48.77 0.45
CA MET A 1 54.63 -48.81 -0.47
C MET A 1 53.48 -48.09 0.22
N ASN A 2 53.26 -46.82 -0.12
CA ASN A 2 52.22 -45.97 0.44
C ASN A 2 50.88 -46.27 -0.25
N PHE A 3 49.84 -46.57 0.53
CA PHE A 3 48.46 -46.50 0.08
C PHE A 3 47.94 -45.08 0.35
N LEU A 4 47.63 -44.33 -0.71
CA LEU A 4 46.80 -43.12 -0.63
C LEU A 4 45.35 -43.51 -0.97
N PRO A 5 44.33 -43.07 -0.22
CA PRO A 5 42.94 -43.30 -0.59
C PRO A 5 42.50 -42.27 -1.65
N ALA A 6 41.72 -42.74 -2.62
CA ALA A 6 41.09 -41.87 -3.62
C ALA A 6 40.03 -40.98 -2.96
N LEU A 7 40.27 -39.67 -2.92
CA LEU A 7 39.24 -38.68 -2.61
C LEU A 7 38.37 -38.48 -3.86
N LEU A 8 37.12 -38.95 -3.83
CA LEU A 8 36.09 -38.49 -4.75
C LEU A 8 35.65 -37.08 -4.34
N ALA A 9 36.08 -36.06 -5.08
CA ALA A 9 35.51 -34.73 -4.98
C ALA A 9 34.16 -34.70 -5.72
N PHE A 10 33.05 -34.67 -4.98
CA PHE A 10 31.75 -34.30 -5.54
C PHE A 10 31.75 -32.80 -5.81
N LEU A 11 31.98 -32.40 -7.07
CA LEU A 11 31.65 -31.06 -7.54
C LEU A 11 30.11 -30.96 -7.59
N LEU A 12 29.52 -30.35 -6.57
CA LEU A 12 28.17 -29.81 -6.66
C LEU A 12 28.18 -28.69 -7.70
N LEU A 13 27.87 -29.04 -8.95
CA LEU A 13 27.47 -28.06 -9.97
C LEU A 13 26.22 -27.37 -9.44
N ALA A 14 26.39 -26.18 -8.86
CA ALA A 14 25.26 -25.29 -8.62
C ALA A 14 24.63 -25.01 -9.98
N LEU A 15 23.45 -25.59 -10.23
CA LEU A 15 22.66 -25.26 -11.41
C LEU A 15 22.55 -23.73 -11.49
N PRO A 16 22.80 -23.11 -12.65
CA PRO A 16 22.68 -21.66 -12.80
C PRO A 16 21.31 -21.24 -12.30
N GLN A 17 21.30 -20.44 -11.23
CA GLN A 17 20.07 -20.02 -10.57
C GLN A 17 19.34 -19.05 -11.50
N GLU A 18 18.29 -19.51 -12.17
CA GLU A 18 17.50 -18.74 -13.14
C GLU A 18 17.15 -17.35 -12.57
N VAL A 19 17.63 -16.32 -13.24
CA VAL A 19 17.23 -14.93 -13.01
C VAL A 19 16.00 -14.71 -13.88
N TYR A 20 14.89 -14.32 -13.26
CA TYR A 20 13.64 -14.14 -13.98
C TYR A 20 13.54 -12.70 -14.49
N THR A 21 13.21 -12.57 -15.76
CA THR A 21 12.86 -11.35 -16.48
C THR A 21 11.37 -11.36 -16.81
N PRO A 22 10.71 -10.20 -17.00
CA PRO A 22 9.31 -10.18 -17.44
C PRO A 22 9.02 -10.97 -18.72
N SER A 23 10.02 -11.19 -19.57
CA SER A 23 9.94 -12.03 -20.78
C SER A 23 9.68 -13.51 -20.48
N GLU A 24 10.03 -14.00 -19.30
CA GLU A 24 9.89 -15.41 -18.91
C GLU A 24 8.54 -15.69 -18.21
N PHE A 25 7.71 -14.67 -18.00
CA PHE A 25 6.39 -14.83 -17.39
C PHE A 25 5.36 -15.37 -18.39
N VAL A 26 4.41 -16.17 -17.88
CA VAL A 26 3.29 -16.69 -18.66
C VAL A 26 2.34 -15.54 -18.98
N ARG A 27 2.28 -15.11 -20.24
CA ARG A 27 1.39 -14.03 -20.67
C ARG A 27 -0.05 -14.52 -20.71
N VAL A 28 -0.94 -13.78 -20.07
CA VAL A 28 -2.37 -14.07 -20.04
C VAL A 28 -3.14 -13.04 -20.87
N SER A 29 -3.91 -13.53 -21.83
CA SER A 29 -4.72 -12.71 -22.75
C SER A 29 -6.14 -12.50 -22.22
N GLY A 30 -6.77 -11.40 -22.63
CA GLY A 30 -8.15 -11.05 -22.29
C GLY A 30 -8.44 -9.57 -22.52
N ASP A 31 -9.72 -9.23 -22.66
CA ASP A 31 -10.18 -7.90 -23.12
C ASP A 31 -10.11 -6.81 -22.04
N SER A 32 -9.88 -7.18 -20.78
CA SER A 32 -9.73 -6.25 -19.66
C SER A 32 -8.70 -6.76 -18.65
N LEU A 33 -8.22 -5.88 -17.77
CA LEU A 33 -7.37 -6.30 -16.65
C LEU A 33 -8.05 -7.36 -15.79
N LYS A 34 -9.35 -7.20 -15.50
CA LYS A 34 -10.12 -8.17 -14.71
C LYS A 34 -10.23 -9.52 -15.43
N ALA A 35 -10.53 -9.53 -16.73
CA ALA A 35 -10.62 -10.78 -17.49
C ALA A 35 -9.27 -11.53 -17.50
N ARG A 36 -8.15 -10.81 -17.67
CA ARG A 36 -6.81 -11.39 -17.58
C ARG A 36 -6.50 -11.91 -16.19
N PHE A 37 -6.89 -11.19 -15.14
CA PHE A 37 -6.76 -11.66 -13.76
C PHE A 37 -7.54 -12.96 -13.53
N ASP A 38 -8.82 -13.01 -13.93
CA ASP A 38 -9.68 -14.19 -13.78
C ASP A 38 -9.13 -15.40 -14.56
N ALA A 39 -8.63 -15.17 -15.78
CA ALA A 39 -7.97 -16.21 -16.59
C ALA A 39 -6.66 -16.70 -15.94
N ALA A 40 -5.84 -15.79 -15.41
CA ALA A 40 -4.61 -16.13 -14.69
C ALA A 40 -4.91 -16.96 -13.44
N VAL A 41 -5.96 -16.61 -12.68
CA VAL A 41 -6.43 -17.40 -11.53
C VAL A 41 -6.88 -18.79 -11.98
N SER A 42 -7.70 -18.88 -13.04
CA SER A 42 -8.17 -20.15 -13.58
C SER A 42 -7.01 -21.07 -13.98
N GLU A 43 -6.00 -20.54 -14.67
CA GLU A 43 -4.83 -21.31 -15.10
C GLU A 43 -3.93 -21.69 -13.94
N GLY A 44 -3.59 -20.75 -13.06
CA GLY A 44 -2.75 -21.02 -11.89
C GLY A 44 -3.34 -22.08 -10.97
N ARG A 45 -4.68 -22.12 -10.83
CA ARG A 45 -5.37 -23.14 -10.03
C ARG A 45 -5.28 -24.55 -10.62
N ARG A 46 -5.03 -24.70 -11.92
CA ARG A 46 -4.75 -26.00 -12.57
C ARG A 46 -3.30 -26.46 -12.40
N GLY A 47 -2.39 -25.57 -11.98
CA GLY A 47 -0.97 -25.88 -11.80
C GLY A 47 -0.67 -26.83 -10.64
N ALA A 48 0.54 -27.39 -10.59
CA ALA A 48 0.95 -28.32 -9.54
C ALA A 48 1.25 -27.63 -8.19
N ALA A 49 1.76 -26.40 -8.21
CA ALA A 49 2.15 -25.66 -6.99
C ALA A 49 0.94 -25.22 -6.14
N GLY A 50 1.08 -25.22 -4.82
CA GLY A 50 0.01 -24.82 -3.88
C GLY A 50 -0.39 -23.34 -3.91
N ALA A 51 0.43 -22.49 -4.54
CA ALA A 51 0.13 -21.09 -4.81
C ALA A 51 0.97 -20.59 -5.99
N PHE A 52 0.51 -19.55 -6.67
CA PHE A 52 1.09 -19.01 -7.89
C PHE A 52 1.06 -17.48 -7.88
N TRP A 53 1.91 -16.85 -8.69
CA TRP A 53 1.95 -15.39 -8.80
C TRP A 53 1.07 -14.91 -9.95
N VAL A 54 0.29 -13.86 -9.72
CA VAL A 54 -0.29 -13.02 -10.77
C VAL A 54 0.35 -11.64 -10.65
N ALA A 55 0.87 -11.10 -11.75
CA ALA A 55 1.62 -9.86 -11.73
C ALA A 55 1.31 -8.94 -12.91
N TYR A 56 1.42 -7.63 -12.67
CA TYR A 56 1.28 -6.61 -13.70
C TYR A 56 2.05 -5.34 -13.34
N GLN A 57 2.38 -4.53 -14.34
CA GLN A 57 2.96 -3.20 -14.13
C GLN A 57 1.84 -2.18 -13.89
N PHE A 58 1.98 -1.30 -12.91
CA PHE A 58 1.01 -0.22 -12.68
C PHE A 58 1.68 1.16 -12.78
N PRO A 59 0.93 2.22 -13.17
CA PRO A 59 1.46 3.58 -13.16
C PRO A 59 1.81 4.01 -11.73
N LEU A 60 3.04 4.46 -11.53
CA LEU A 60 3.56 4.91 -10.24
C LEU A 60 3.58 6.44 -10.15
N ARG A 61 3.17 7.01 -9.02
CA ARG A 61 3.31 8.45 -8.76
C ARG A 61 4.78 8.88 -8.68
N SER A 62 5.03 10.14 -9.01
CA SER A 62 6.36 10.75 -8.80
C SER A 62 6.76 10.73 -7.32
N GLY A 63 8.07 10.70 -7.08
CA GLY A 63 8.64 10.71 -5.73
C GLY A 63 8.68 9.36 -5.02
N VAL A 64 8.22 8.26 -5.65
CA VAL A 64 8.33 6.92 -5.06
C VAL A 64 9.63 6.24 -5.48
N ARG A 65 10.37 5.74 -4.49
CA ARG A 65 11.50 4.82 -4.67
C ARG A 65 11.10 3.43 -4.20
N LEU A 66 11.39 2.45 -5.04
CA LEU A 66 11.23 1.03 -4.74
C LEU A 66 12.62 0.47 -4.49
N ASN A 67 12.86 -0.09 -3.31
CA ASN A 67 14.07 -0.87 -3.04
C ASN A 67 13.67 -2.35 -2.94
N THR A 68 13.96 -3.10 -3.99
CA THR A 68 13.59 -4.52 -4.09
C THR A 68 14.41 -5.40 -3.14
N ARG A 69 15.62 -4.98 -2.75
CA ARG A 69 16.50 -5.79 -1.86
C ARG A 69 15.93 -5.91 -0.45
N ASP A 70 15.40 -4.80 0.07
CA ASP A 70 14.91 -4.72 1.46
C ASP A 70 13.38 -4.68 1.55
N TRP A 71 12.68 -4.82 0.42
CA TRP A 71 11.21 -4.75 0.31
C TRP A 71 10.60 -3.42 0.77
N ASN A 72 11.41 -2.35 0.78
CA ASN A 72 11.02 -1.05 1.29
C ASN A 72 10.51 -0.16 0.16
N VAL A 73 9.33 0.42 0.39
CA VAL A 73 8.77 1.49 -0.44
C VAL A 73 9.02 2.81 0.27
N ASN A 74 9.83 3.68 -0.33
CA ASN A 74 10.09 5.01 0.18
C ASN A 74 9.27 6.01 -0.64
N ILE A 75 8.42 6.77 0.05
CA ILE A 75 7.60 7.81 -0.56
C ILE A 75 8.20 9.15 -0.15
N ASP A 76 8.78 9.86 -1.11
CA ASP A 76 9.20 11.24 -0.90
C ASP A 76 7.98 12.14 -0.77
N ARG A 77 7.96 12.93 0.31
CA ARG A 77 6.84 13.80 0.67
C ARG A 77 7.15 15.28 0.45
N GLY A 78 8.27 15.60 -0.18
CA GLY A 78 8.68 16.95 -0.51
C GLY A 78 9.79 17.49 0.36
N ARG A 79 9.94 18.82 0.32
CA ARG A 79 11.09 19.58 0.80
C ARG A 79 11.41 19.25 2.27
N TYR A 80 12.63 18.79 2.50
CA TYR A 80 13.15 18.60 3.85
C TYR A 80 13.24 19.96 4.55
N ALA A 81 13.15 19.97 5.88
CA ALA A 81 13.11 21.22 6.66
C ALA A 81 14.39 22.06 6.52
N ASP A 82 15.47 21.47 6.01
CA ASP A 82 16.76 22.12 5.69
C ASP A 82 16.78 22.76 4.28
N GLY A 83 15.67 22.72 3.54
CA GLY A 83 15.55 23.30 2.21
C GLY A 83 16.15 22.44 1.10
N ILE A 84 16.67 21.25 1.41
CA ILE A 84 17.17 20.32 0.40
C ILE A 84 15.96 19.63 -0.24
N GLU A 85 15.98 19.53 -1.57
CA GLU A 85 14.97 18.80 -2.34
C GLU A 85 15.69 17.86 -3.30
N TRP A 86 15.28 16.60 -3.31
CA TRP A 86 15.82 15.64 -4.24
C TRP A 86 14.98 15.63 -5.51
N ILE A 87 15.59 15.99 -6.65
CA ILE A 87 14.89 16.03 -7.94
C ILE A 87 15.09 14.69 -8.64
N TYR A 88 13.98 14.01 -8.90
CA TYR A 88 13.96 12.72 -9.59
C TYR A 88 14.23 12.91 -11.09
N SER A 89 15.22 12.18 -11.63
CA SER A 89 15.37 12.05 -13.08
C SER A 89 14.31 11.08 -13.62
N ALA A 90 13.53 11.52 -14.62
CA ALA A 90 12.53 10.68 -15.28
C ALA A 90 13.14 9.42 -15.92
N ALA A 91 14.41 9.47 -16.36
CA ALA A 91 15.13 8.34 -16.94
C ALA A 91 15.44 7.22 -15.91
N ALA A 92 15.35 7.52 -14.61
CA ALA A 92 15.58 6.58 -13.53
C ALA A 92 14.27 6.15 -12.80
N ALA A 93 13.10 6.50 -13.36
CA ALA A 93 11.82 6.16 -12.74
C ALA A 93 11.65 4.62 -12.67
N PRO A 94 11.31 4.06 -11.51
CA PRO A 94 11.17 2.62 -11.37
C PRO A 94 9.91 2.15 -12.10
N ARG A 95 10.03 1.00 -12.77
CA ARG A 95 8.87 0.32 -13.37
C ARG A 95 8.21 -0.54 -12.30
N ALA A 96 7.13 -0.06 -11.69
CA ALA A 96 6.50 -0.73 -10.56
C ALA A 96 5.64 -1.92 -10.99
N GLY A 97 6.03 -3.13 -10.57
CA GLY A 97 5.22 -4.34 -10.71
C GLY A 97 4.48 -4.68 -9.43
N LEU A 98 3.16 -4.86 -9.48
CA LEU A 98 2.37 -5.47 -8.40
C LEU A 98 2.35 -6.98 -8.61
N PHE A 99 2.88 -7.72 -7.64
CA PHE A 99 2.91 -9.18 -7.60
C PHE A 99 1.97 -9.66 -6.50
N LEU A 100 1.01 -10.50 -6.88
CA LEU A 100 0.00 -11.08 -5.99
C LEU A 100 0.26 -12.58 -5.89
N LEU A 101 0.53 -13.08 -4.69
CA LEU A 101 0.62 -14.51 -4.42
C LEU A 101 -0.77 -15.03 -4.12
N LEU A 102 -1.31 -15.88 -5.00
CA LEU A 102 -2.66 -16.43 -4.90
C LEU A 102 -2.62 -17.88 -4.47
N ARG A 103 -3.53 -18.24 -3.57
CA ARG A 103 -3.74 -19.61 -3.12
C ARG A 103 -4.41 -20.44 -4.20
N LYS A 104 -3.92 -21.67 -4.43
CA LYS A 104 -4.51 -22.59 -5.42
C LYS A 104 -5.96 -22.98 -5.11
N SER A 105 -6.32 -23.12 -3.83
CA SER A 105 -7.63 -23.66 -3.45
C SER A 105 -8.79 -22.77 -3.90
N ASP A 106 -8.67 -21.46 -3.74
CA ASP A 106 -9.76 -20.50 -3.92
C ASP A 106 -9.38 -19.24 -4.73
N GLY A 107 -8.10 -19.05 -5.08
CA GLY A 107 -7.61 -17.83 -5.74
C GLY A 107 -7.46 -16.64 -4.78
N GLY A 108 -7.58 -16.84 -3.48
CA GLY A 108 -7.43 -15.79 -2.48
C GLY A 108 -6.00 -15.23 -2.45
N VAL A 109 -5.88 -13.90 -2.33
CA VAL A 109 -4.58 -13.22 -2.21
C VAL A 109 -3.98 -13.49 -0.82
N GLU A 110 -2.85 -14.19 -0.78
CA GLU A 110 -2.12 -14.47 0.46
C GLU A 110 -1.13 -13.35 0.81
N LYS A 111 -0.53 -12.75 -0.22
CA LYS A 111 0.49 -11.71 -0.10
C LYS A 111 0.52 -10.84 -1.35
N SER A 112 0.80 -9.55 -1.17
CA SER A 112 1.23 -8.67 -2.25
C SER A 112 2.68 -8.22 -2.07
N ARG A 113 3.33 -7.92 -3.18
CA ARG A 113 4.67 -7.36 -3.29
C ARG A 113 4.71 -6.32 -4.40
N ILE A 114 5.51 -5.29 -4.19
CA ILE A 114 5.84 -4.32 -5.23
C ILE A 114 7.31 -4.54 -5.58
N LEU A 115 7.59 -4.74 -6.87
CA LEU A 115 8.93 -4.94 -7.39
C LEU A 115 9.30 -3.80 -8.34
N ASN A 116 10.58 -3.42 -8.36
CA ASN A 116 11.13 -2.61 -9.43
C ASN A 116 11.51 -3.51 -10.61
N LEU A 117 10.74 -3.48 -11.69
CA LEU A 117 10.96 -4.30 -12.89
C LEU A 117 12.21 -3.90 -13.69
N ASN A 118 12.89 -2.82 -13.30
CA ASN A 118 14.21 -2.47 -13.83
C ASN A 118 15.36 -3.26 -13.17
N GLU A 119 15.09 -3.97 -12.08
CA GLU A 119 16.07 -4.73 -11.32
C GLU A 119 15.89 -6.24 -11.54
N ASP A 120 16.98 -6.99 -11.40
CA ASP A 120 16.96 -8.45 -11.45
C ASP A 120 16.39 -9.04 -10.15
N PHE A 121 15.48 -10.00 -10.28
CA PHE A 121 14.96 -10.76 -9.15
C PHE A 121 14.78 -12.24 -9.52
N ARG A 122 14.73 -13.09 -8.49
CA ARG A 122 14.47 -14.54 -8.64
C ARG A 122 13.15 -14.91 -8.03
N ILE A 123 12.42 -15.80 -8.71
CA ILE A 123 11.17 -16.39 -8.21
C ILE A 123 11.37 -17.90 -8.22
N HIS A 124 11.35 -18.49 -7.02
CA HIS A 124 11.54 -19.92 -6.86
C HIS A 124 10.18 -20.64 -6.79
N ASP A 125 10.12 -21.82 -7.39
CA ASP A 125 9.08 -22.85 -7.23
C ASP A 125 7.65 -22.43 -7.60
N ARG A 126 7.48 -21.35 -8.37
CA ARG A 126 6.17 -20.79 -8.72
C ARG A 126 6.18 -20.09 -10.07
N LYS A 127 5.13 -20.35 -10.86
CA LYS A 127 4.87 -19.60 -12.09
C LYS A 127 4.39 -18.18 -11.77
N VAL A 128 4.71 -17.27 -12.69
CA VAL A 128 4.17 -15.91 -12.74
C VAL A 128 3.29 -15.76 -13.97
N TYR A 129 2.03 -15.43 -13.73
CA TYR A 129 1.07 -15.08 -14.76
C TYR A 129 1.05 -13.56 -14.93
N TRP A 130 1.54 -13.09 -16.08
CA TRP A 130 1.63 -11.68 -16.41
C TRP A 130 0.33 -11.19 -17.07
N ILE A 131 -0.35 -10.25 -16.42
CA ILE A 131 -1.63 -9.70 -16.88
C ILE A 131 -1.51 -8.29 -17.47
N GLY A 132 -0.29 -7.86 -17.82
CA GLY A 132 -0.04 -6.68 -18.66
C GLY A 132 0.32 -5.39 -17.91
N GLU A 133 0.04 -4.26 -18.56
CA GLU A 133 0.38 -2.91 -18.10
C GLU A 133 -0.88 -2.02 -18.19
N PRO A 134 -1.88 -2.23 -17.31
CA PRO A 134 -3.11 -1.42 -17.29
C PRO A 134 -2.84 0.05 -16.96
N ASP A 135 -3.82 0.90 -17.27
CA ASP A 135 -3.86 2.26 -16.74
C ASP A 135 -4.15 2.29 -15.22
N ALA A 136 -4.12 3.50 -14.66
CA ALA A 136 -4.32 3.70 -13.23
C ALA A 136 -5.74 3.31 -12.77
N GLN A 137 -6.76 3.54 -13.60
CA GLN A 137 -8.15 3.30 -13.22
C GLN A 137 -8.43 1.79 -13.17
N ASP A 138 -8.00 1.04 -14.17
CA ASP A 138 -8.11 -0.41 -14.23
C ASP A 138 -7.36 -1.08 -13.08
N SER A 139 -6.12 -0.64 -12.81
CA SER A 139 -5.33 -1.12 -11.68
C SER A 139 -6.03 -0.86 -10.34
N LEU A 140 -6.51 0.37 -10.12
CA LEU A 140 -7.20 0.74 -8.88
C LEU A 140 -8.55 0.03 -8.72
N ALA A 141 -9.26 -0.26 -9.80
CA ALA A 141 -10.49 -1.04 -9.77
C ALA A 141 -10.22 -2.48 -9.32
N LEU A 142 -9.19 -3.14 -9.89
CA LEU A 142 -8.78 -4.48 -9.48
C LEU A 142 -8.30 -4.49 -8.02
N ILE A 143 -7.42 -3.55 -7.62
CA ILE A 143 -6.94 -3.43 -6.23
C ILE A 143 -8.09 -3.25 -5.26
N GLY A 144 -9.07 -2.40 -5.59
CA GLY A 144 -10.25 -2.17 -4.75
C GLY A 144 -11.10 -3.43 -4.57
N ALA A 145 -11.33 -4.19 -5.64
CA ALA A 145 -12.05 -5.46 -5.58
C ALA A 145 -11.30 -6.50 -4.72
N LEU A 146 -9.99 -6.63 -4.92
CA LEU A 146 -9.15 -7.54 -4.14
C LEU A 146 -9.08 -7.14 -2.65
N ALA A 147 -9.00 -5.84 -2.36
CA ALA A 147 -9.01 -5.33 -1.00
C ALA A 147 -10.33 -5.60 -0.29
N ALA A 148 -11.47 -5.43 -0.98
CA ALA A 148 -12.79 -5.72 -0.42
C ALA A 148 -12.98 -7.21 -0.09
N ALA A 149 -12.38 -8.10 -0.87
CA ALA A 149 -12.42 -9.54 -0.66
C ALA A 149 -11.39 -10.05 0.36
N ASN A 150 -10.53 -9.19 0.92
CA ASN A 150 -9.41 -9.61 1.76
C ASN A 150 -9.40 -8.90 3.12
N GLN A 151 -9.37 -9.67 4.21
CA GLN A 151 -9.27 -9.10 5.55
C GLN A 151 -7.94 -8.38 5.79
N LYS A 152 -6.86 -8.82 5.12
CA LYS A 152 -5.51 -8.22 5.19
C LYS A 152 -5.26 -7.30 4.00
N SER A 153 -6.11 -6.29 3.82
CA SER A 153 -6.12 -5.40 2.65
C SER A 153 -5.10 -4.26 2.69
N SER A 154 -4.52 -3.93 3.85
CA SER A 154 -3.60 -2.80 4.00
C SER A 154 -2.48 -2.74 2.95
N SER A 155 -1.85 -3.87 2.59
CA SER A 155 -0.79 -3.89 1.56
C SER A 155 -1.29 -3.59 0.13
N LEU A 156 -2.53 -3.97 -0.18
CA LEU A 156 -3.20 -3.64 -1.44
C LEU A 156 -3.55 -2.15 -1.47
N LEU A 157 -4.08 -1.63 -0.36
CA LEU A 157 -4.45 -0.21 -0.24
C LEU A 157 -3.24 0.72 -0.17
N MET A 158 -2.11 0.25 0.39
CA MET A 158 -0.81 0.90 0.23
C MET A 158 -0.49 1.08 -1.26
N THR A 159 -0.62 0.01 -2.05
CA THR A 159 -0.34 0.03 -3.48
C THR A 159 -1.27 1.00 -4.22
N ALA A 160 -2.55 1.09 -3.82
CA ALA A 160 -3.46 2.11 -4.33
C ALA A 160 -2.93 3.54 -4.08
N GLY A 161 -2.39 3.83 -2.89
CA GLY A 161 -1.77 5.12 -2.54
C GLY A 161 -0.49 5.45 -3.34
N LEU A 162 0.10 4.48 -4.04
CA LEU A 162 1.27 4.71 -4.89
C LEU A 162 0.89 5.11 -6.33
N HIS A 163 -0.40 5.13 -6.68
CA HIS A 163 -0.84 5.56 -8.01
C HIS A 163 -0.78 7.10 -8.15
N PRO A 164 -0.68 7.63 -9.39
CA PRO A 164 -0.71 9.06 -9.63
C PRO A 164 -1.98 9.74 -9.08
N ALA A 165 -1.84 11.00 -8.70
CA ALA A 165 -2.97 11.86 -8.38
C ALA A 165 -3.77 12.23 -9.65
N PRO A 166 -5.10 12.48 -9.54
CA PRO A 166 -5.91 12.36 -8.32
C PRO A 166 -6.39 10.93 -8.01
N TYR A 167 -6.15 9.97 -8.92
CA TYR A 167 -6.75 8.63 -8.89
C TYR A 167 -6.54 7.87 -7.58
N ALA A 168 -5.34 7.93 -6.98
CA ALA A 168 -5.05 7.27 -5.71
C ALA A 168 -5.97 7.75 -4.57
N ALA A 169 -6.03 9.07 -4.35
CA ALA A 169 -6.83 9.67 -3.28
C ALA A 169 -8.32 9.42 -3.49
N GLU A 170 -8.82 9.54 -4.73
CA GLU A 170 -10.22 9.28 -5.06
C GLU A 170 -10.60 7.81 -4.83
N SER A 171 -9.72 6.88 -5.19
CA SER A 171 -9.94 5.45 -4.99
C SER A 171 -9.97 5.09 -3.50
N LEU A 172 -8.99 5.56 -2.72
CA LEU A 172 -8.96 5.37 -1.27
C LEU A 172 -10.17 6.00 -0.58
N LEU A 173 -10.58 7.20 -1.00
CA LEU A 173 -11.77 7.89 -0.48
C LEU A 173 -13.04 7.09 -0.75
N ARG A 174 -13.20 6.57 -1.98
CA ARG A 174 -14.33 5.72 -2.35
C ARG A 174 -14.38 4.47 -1.46
N ILE A 175 -13.27 3.75 -1.33
CA ILE A 175 -13.17 2.53 -0.50
C ILE A 175 -13.49 2.84 0.96
N ALA A 176 -12.93 3.93 1.51
CA ALA A 176 -13.17 4.37 2.88
C ALA A 176 -14.63 4.74 3.15
N ARG A 177 -15.42 5.11 2.11
CA ARG A 177 -16.85 5.43 2.23
C ARG A 177 -17.76 4.24 2.01
N THR A 178 -17.43 3.34 1.08
CA THR A 178 -18.40 2.36 0.56
C THR A 178 -18.09 0.90 0.89
N SER A 179 -16.89 0.57 1.38
CA SER A 179 -16.55 -0.82 1.70
C SER A 179 -17.44 -1.37 2.83
N ALA A 180 -18.00 -2.56 2.64
CA ALA A 180 -18.77 -3.26 3.67
C ALA A 180 -17.91 -3.71 4.86
N SER A 181 -16.59 -3.87 4.68
CA SER A 181 -15.66 -4.22 5.75
C SER A 181 -15.13 -2.99 6.46
N ILE A 182 -15.41 -2.87 7.76
CA ILE A 182 -14.87 -1.82 8.64
C ILE A 182 -13.35 -1.81 8.61
N GLN A 183 -12.71 -2.99 8.61
CA GLN A 183 -11.25 -3.08 8.58
C GLN A 183 -10.66 -2.52 7.28
N VAL A 184 -11.26 -2.85 6.12
CA VAL A 184 -10.84 -2.30 4.81
C VAL A 184 -11.04 -0.79 4.79
N ARG A 185 -12.13 -0.28 5.38
CA ARG A 185 -12.36 1.17 5.52
C ARG A 185 -11.27 1.84 6.37
N LYS A 186 -10.91 1.25 7.51
CA LYS A 186 -9.84 1.76 8.37
C LYS A 186 -8.49 1.78 7.65
N ASP A 187 -8.17 0.72 6.91
CA ASP A 187 -6.93 0.66 6.12
C ASP A 187 -6.93 1.72 5.01
N ALA A 188 -8.06 1.96 4.34
CA ALA A 188 -8.19 3.00 3.33
C ALA A 188 -8.02 4.41 3.94
N VAL A 189 -8.60 4.66 5.11
CA VAL A 189 -8.41 5.91 5.88
C VAL A 189 -6.96 6.10 6.30
N PHE A 190 -6.29 5.04 6.73
CA PHE A 190 -4.86 5.08 7.08
C PHE A 190 -4.01 5.54 5.90
N TRP A 191 -4.21 4.94 4.72
CA TRP A 191 -3.45 5.27 3.51
C TRP A 191 -3.85 6.63 2.93
N LEU A 192 -5.11 7.05 3.04
CA LEU A 192 -5.53 8.42 2.72
C LEU A 192 -4.83 9.45 3.62
N GLY A 193 -4.56 9.10 4.89
CA GLY A 193 -3.73 9.90 5.80
C GLY A 193 -2.29 10.13 5.35
N GLN A 194 -1.78 9.31 4.43
CA GLN A 194 -0.45 9.50 3.84
C GLN A 194 -0.47 10.48 2.65
N GLU A 195 -1.65 10.80 2.11
CA GLU A 195 -1.79 11.81 1.06
C GLU A 195 -1.66 13.22 1.62
N VAL A 196 -0.78 14.01 0.98
CA VAL A 196 -0.46 15.38 1.43
C VAL A 196 -1.48 16.42 0.96
N SER A 197 -2.45 16.06 0.11
CA SER A 197 -3.41 17.01 -0.45
C SER A 197 -4.34 17.61 0.61
N ARG A 198 -4.72 18.89 0.45
CA ARG A 198 -5.71 19.56 1.32
C ARG A 198 -7.04 18.80 1.34
N GLN A 199 -7.49 18.35 0.16
CA GLN A 199 -8.72 17.56 0.01
C GLN A 199 -8.71 16.30 0.88
N ALA A 200 -7.60 15.56 0.93
CA ALA A 200 -7.51 14.39 1.80
C ALA A 200 -7.67 14.78 3.29
N GLY A 201 -7.12 15.90 3.72
CA GLY A 201 -7.27 16.41 5.09
C GLY A 201 -8.72 16.75 5.44
N GLU A 202 -9.42 17.45 4.55
CA GLU A 202 -10.83 17.81 4.72
C GLU A 202 -11.73 16.57 4.78
N GLU A 203 -11.47 15.58 3.94
CA GLU A 203 -12.23 14.33 3.94
C GLU A 203 -11.96 13.48 5.17
N LEU A 204 -10.73 13.46 5.68
CA LEU A 204 -10.41 12.81 6.95
C LEU A 204 -11.13 13.50 8.12
N GLU A 205 -11.24 14.83 8.12
CA GLU A 205 -12.02 15.53 9.15
C GLU A 205 -13.50 15.15 9.09
N LYS A 206 -14.11 15.15 7.89
CA LYS A 206 -15.50 14.71 7.71
C LYS A 206 -15.69 13.29 8.22
N MET A 207 -14.80 12.36 7.87
CA MET A 207 -14.87 10.98 8.38
C MET A 207 -14.69 10.89 9.88
N ALA A 208 -13.81 11.70 10.47
CA ALA A 208 -13.63 11.73 11.92
C ALA A 208 -14.89 12.17 12.66
N ARG A 209 -15.76 12.96 12.00
CA ARG A 209 -17.03 13.48 12.55
C ARG A 209 -18.23 12.58 12.25
N ASP A 210 -18.34 12.13 11.00
CA ASP A 210 -19.59 11.66 10.42
C ASP A 210 -19.56 10.18 10.01
N ALA A 211 -18.40 9.50 10.07
CA ALA A 211 -18.37 8.07 9.75
C ALA A 211 -19.28 7.28 10.71
N PRO A 212 -20.10 6.32 10.24
CA PRO A 212 -21.07 5.64 11.09
C PRO A 212 -20.45 4.89 12.27
N GLU A 213 -19.27 4.33 12.07
CA GLU A 213 -18.55 3.50 13.03
C GLU A 213 -17.48 4.31 13.73
N VAL A 214 -17.56 4.32 15.05
CA VAL A 214 -16.59 4.99 15.94
C VAL A 214 -15.15 4.56 15.66
N GLU A 215 -14.93 3.31 15.26
CA GLU A 215 -13.60 2.80 14.93
C GLU A 215 -13.02 3.42 13.64
N VAL A 216 -13.86 3.78 12.67
CA VAL A 216 -13.44 4.53 11.48
C VAL A 216 -13.22 6.00 11.84
N GLN A 217 -14.07 6.58 12.69
CA GLN A 217 -13.86 7.95 13.20
C GLN A 217 -12.51 8.08 13.92
N LYS A 218 -12.18 7.18 14.85
CA LYS A 218 -10.88 7.14 15.54
C LYS A 218 -9.70 6.94 14.58
N GLN A 219 -9.87 6.11 13.56
CA GLN A 219 -8.84 5.91 12.54
C GLN A 219 -8.60 7.20 11.74
N ALA A 220 -9.65 7.96 11.43
CA ALA A 220 -9.54 9.24 10.75
C ALA A 220 -8.87 10.31 11.65
N VAL A 221 -9.17 10.32 12.94
CA VAL A 221 -8.43 11.15 13.93
C VAL A 221 -6.94 10.80 13.94
N PHE A 222 -6.60 9.51 13.94
CA PHE A 222 -5.20 9.09 13.84
C PHE A 222 -4.56 9.52 12.52
N ALA A 223 -5.24 9.32 11.39
CA ALA A 223 -4.75 9.74 10.09
C ALA A 223 -4.49 11.27 10.04
N LEU A 224 -5.39 12.08 10.61
CA LEU A 224 -5.17 13.53 10.76
C LEU A 224 -3.94 13.84 11.61
N SER A 225 -3.71 13.12 12.72
CA SER A 225 -2.55 13.38 13.58
C SER A 225 -1.21 13.06 12.93
N ARG A 226 -1.19 12.18 11.93
CA ARG A 226 0.01 11.90 11.13
C ARG A 226 0.35 13.02 10.15
N ARG A 227 -0.59 13.95 9.89
CA ARG A 227 -0.35 15.13 9.07
C ARG A 227 0.35 16.21 9.90
N ASN A 228 1.38 16.81 9.33
CA ASN A 228 2.14 17.89 9.94
C ASN A 228 1.74 19.22 9.30
N SER A 229 0.50 19.67 9.56
CA SER A 229 0.00 20.95 9.09
C SER A 229 -0.85 21.63 10.16
N ASP A 230 -0.87 22.97 10.14
CA ASP A 230 -1.66 23.80 11.05
C ASP A 230 -3.16 23.50 10.96
N GLU A 231 -3.64 23.15 9.76
CA GLU A 231 -5.02 22.73 9.53
C GLU A 231 -5.32 21.42 10.27
N ALA A 232 -4.41 20.45 10.23
CA ALA A 232 -4.60 19.18 10.93
C ALA A 232 -4.67 19.37 12.45
N VAL A 233 -3.83 20.25 13.02
CA VAL A 233 -3.89 20.62 14.44
C VAL A 233 -5.24 21.27 14.77
N SER A 234 -5.66 22.25 13.97
CA SER A 234 -6.94 22.95 14.13
C SER A 234 -8.14 21.98 14.06
N SER A 235 -8.11 21.01 13.13
CA SER A 235 -9.13 19.98 13.01
C SER A 235 -9.19 19.07 14.24
N LEU A 236 -8.04 18.62 14.75
CA LEU A 236 -7.97 17.82 15.96
C LEU A 236 -8.48 18.59 17.19
N MET A 237 -8.15 19.88 17.33
CA MET A 237 -8.65 20.72 18.43
C MET A 237 -10.18 20.84 18.40
N ARG A 238 -10.77 20.99 17.21
CA ARG A 238 -12.23 21.03 17.05
C ARG A 238 -12.87 19.70 17.44
N ILE A 239 -12.32 18.59 16.96
CA ILE A 239 -12.78 17.24 17.32
C ILE A 239 -12.70 17.03 18.83
N ALA A 240 -11.60 17.45 19.48
CA ALA A 240 -11.43 17.32 20.93
C ALA A 240 -12.49 18.10 21.74
N ARG A 241 -12.95 19.25 21.25
CA ARG A 241 -13.97 20.09 21.91
C ARG A 241 -15.40 19.65 21.64
N GLU A 242 -15.72 19.38 20.38
CA GLU A 242 -17.10 19.40 19.87
C GLU A 242 -17.63 18.01 19.50
N HIS A 243 -16.77 17.01 19.30
CA HIS A 243 -17.22 15.73 18.77
C HIS A 243 -18.23 15.06 19.74
N PRO A 244 -19.41 14.60 19.28
CA PRO A 244 -20.45 14.08 20.18
C PRO A 244 -20.01 12.82 20.93
N ASN A 245 -19.24 11.93 20.27
CA ASN A 245 -18.70 10.74 20.89
C ASN A 245 -17.46 11.03 21.76
N ALA A 246 -17.54 10.73 23.07
CA ALA A 246 -16.46 10.98 24.03
C ALA A 246 -15.17 10.18 23.74
N ALA A 247 -15.28 8.96 23.19
CA ALA A 247 -14.11 8.15 22.86
C ALA A 247 -13.30 8.77 21.71
N VAL A 248 -13.97 9.42 20.76
CA VAL A 248 -13.31 10.15 19.66
C VAL A 248 -12.67 11.45 20.18
N ARG A 249 -13.35 12.19 21.07
CA ARG A 249 -12.73 13.35 21.76
C ARG A 249 -11.44 12.95 22.49
N LYS A 250 -11.49 11.86 23.26
CA LYS A 250 -10.32 11.33 23.98
C LYS A 250 -9.17 10.97 23.03
N GLN A 251 -9.47 10.35 21.89
CA GLN A 251 -8.48 10.04 20.87
C GLN A 251 -7.83 11.32 20.30
N ALA A 252 -8.62 12.37 20.02
CA ALA A 252 -8.10 13.64 19.53
C ALA A 252 -7.20 14.33 20.56
N VAL A 253 -7.63 14.39 21.84
CA VAL A 253 -6.80 14.90 22.95
C VAL A 253 -5.48 14.14 23.07
N PHE A 254 -5.51 12.81 23.00
CA PHE A 254 -4.30 11.99 23.04
C PHE A 254 -3.29 12.38 21.96
N TRP A 255 -3.74 12.52 20.71
CA TRP A 255 -2.87 12.87 19.60
C TRP A 255 -2.42 14.34 19.62
N LEU A 256 -3.26 15.26 20.09
CA LEU A 256 -2.86 16.64 20.34
C LEU A 256 -1.71 16.70 21.36
N GLY A 257 -1.75 15.88 22.42
CA GLY A 257 -0.66 15.79 23.40
C GLY A 257 0.68 15.32 22.82
N GLN A 258 0.70 14.74 21.62
CA GLN A 258 1.93 14.38 20.90
C GLN A 258 2.46 15.50 20.00
N LYS A 259 1.70 16.59 19.84
CA LYS A 259 2.08 17.75 19.03
C LYS A 259 2.76 18.79 19.90
N ARG A 260 3.84 19.37 19.38
CA ARG A 260 4.55 20.50 20.01
C ARG A 260 4.02 21.81 19.41
N ASP A 261 2.80 22.18 19.75
CA ASP A 261 2.13 23.40 19.25
C ASP A 261 1.57 24.20 20.45
N PRO A 262 1.93 25.49 20.61
CA PRO A 262 1.41 26.34 21.69
C PRO A 262 -0.12 26.38 21.77
N LYS A 263 -0.83 26.30 20.63
CA LYS A 263 -2.30 26.29 20.58
C LYS A 263 -2.90 25.10 21.34
N VAL A 264 -2.16 24.00 21.43
CA VAL A 264 -2.58 22.79 22.17
C VAL A 264 -2.49 23.01 23.67
N LEU A 265 -1.49 23.75 24.15
CA LEU A 265 -1.36 24.08 25.57
C LEU A 265 -2.53 24.95 26.03
N ASP A 266 -2.84 26.01 25.28
CA ASP A 266 -3.98 26.89 25.57
C ASP A 266 -5.30 26.11 25.62
N LEU A 267 -5.49 25.15 24.70
CA LEU A 267 -6.65 24.26 24.71
C LEU A 267 -6.70 23.43 26.00
N PHE A 268 -5.60 22.80 26.40
CA PHE A 268 -5.60 21.96 27.60
C PHE A 268 -5.83 22.77 28.87
N GLU A 269 -5.29 23.98 28.97
CA GLU A 269 -5.61 24.88 30.09
C GLU A 269 -7.10 25.19 30.16
N GLN A 270 -7.73 25.52 29.03
CA GLN A 270 -9.17 25.81 28.98
C GLN A 270 -10.02 24.60 29.35
N MET A 271 -9.60 23.39 28.97
CA MET A 271 -10.31 22.15 29.29
C MET A 271 -10.19 21.76 30.76
N LEU A 272 -9.06 22.05 31.42
CA LEU A 272 -8.84 21.74 32.84
C LEU A 272 -9.45 22.76 33.80
N LYS A 273 -9.76 23.97 33.33
CA LYS A 273 -10.42 25.04 34.10
C LYS A 273 -11.94 24.90 34.18
N LYS A 274 -12.53 23.92 33.48
CA LYS A 274 -13.96 23.60 33.48
C LYS A 274 -14.23 22.35 34.29
#